data_AF-A0A931Y8W5-F1
#
_entry.id   AF-A0A931Y8W5-F1
#
_cell.length_a   1.000
_cell.length_b   1.000
_cell.length_c   1.000
_cell.angle_alpha   90.00
_cell.angle_beta   90.00
_cell.angle_gamma   90.00
#
_symmetry.space_group_name_H-M   'P 1'
#
loop_
_entity.id
_entity.type
_entity.pdbx_description
1 polymer ?
#
loop_
_entity_poly.entity_id
_entity_poly.type
_entity_poly.pdbx_seq_one_letter_code
_entity_poly.pdbx_strand_id
1 'polypeptide(L)'
;MIIQSTDFKDLKLFKRGKVRDVYDLGDKLLIISTDRISCFDVVLPTCVPHKGEVLTKLSLFWFEFTRDIIANHMLTVNIDDFPESLLKYKEILNGRSMLVKKTNPIP
;
A
#
# COMPACT_ATOMS: atom_id res chain seq x y z
N MET A 1 0.54 -6.49 14.32
CA MET A 1 0.17 -7.73 13.61
C MET A 1 1.07 -7.91 12.40
N ILE A 2 1.55 -9.13 12.13
CA ILE A 2 2.33 -9.44 10.92
C ILE A 2 1.35 -9.69 9.78
N ILE A 3 1.50 -8.98 8.66
CA ILE A 3 0.65 -9.16 7.48
C ILE A 3 1.46 -9.81 6.36
N GLN A 4 1.15 -11.07 6.07
CA GLN A 4 1.72 -11.76 4.89
C GLN A 4 0.97 -11.37 3.62
N SER A 5 -0.35 -11.36 3.64
CA SER A 5 -1.22 -10.99 2.52
C SER A 5 -2.55 -10.46 3.05
N THR A 6 -3.28 -9.76 2.19
CA THR A 6 -4.65 -9.32 2.47
C THR A 6 -5.63 -10.06 1.56
N ASP A 7 -6.86 -10.29 2.04
CA ASP A 7 -7.91 -10.97 1.28
C ASP A 7 -9.27 -10.32 1.56
N PHE A 8 -9.44 -9.10 1.03
CA PHE A 8 -10.68 -8.34 1.12
C PHE A 8 -11.64 -8.80 0.02
N LYS A 9 -12.64 -9.61 0.39
CA LYS A 9 -13.54 -10.31 -0.56
C LYS A 9 -14.44 -9.39 -1.38
N ASP A 10 -14.70 -8.20 -0.88
CA ASP A 10 -15.54 -7.17 -1.49
C ASP A 10 -14.74 -6.17 -2.33
N LEU A 11 -13.41 -6.26 -2.34
CA LEU A 11 -12.55 -5.40 -3.13
C LEU A 11 -11.94 -6.15 -4.30
N LYS A 12 -11.87 -5.49 -5.46
CA LYS A 12 -11.24 -6.04 -6.64
C LYS A 12 -9.72 -6.06 -6.48
N LEU A 13 -9.13 -7.23 -6.29
CA LEU A 13 -7.67 -7.38 -6.30
C LEU A 13 -7.13 -6.97 -7.68
N PHE A 14 -6.28 -5.95 -7.72
CA PHE A 14 -5.66 -5.45 -8.94
C PHE A 14 -4.38 -6.22 -9.26
N LYS A 15 -3.50 -6.33 -8.27
CA LYS A 15 -2.21 -7.03 -8.41
C LYS A 15 -1.67 -7.40 -7.03
N ARG A 16 -1.05 -8.58 -6.95
CA ARG A 16 -0.18 -8.97 -5.84
C ARG A 16 1.27 -8.95 -6.33
N GLY A 17 2.05 -8.01 -5.82
CA GLY A 17 3.49 -7.98 -6.03
C GLY A 17 4.22 -8.79 -4.96
N LYS A 18 5.55 -8.78 -5.02
CA LYS A 18 6.39 -9.45 -4.01
C LYS A 18 6.10 -8.96 -2.59
N VAL A 19 5.93 -7.64 -2.43
CA VAL A 19 5.83 -6.98 -1.10
C VAL A 19 4.60 -6.08 -0.93
N ARG A 20 3.73 -5.98 -1.94
CA ARG A 20 2.53 -5.15 -1.91
C ARG A 20 1.32 -5.92 -2.43
N ASP A 21 0.18 -5.72 -1.79
CA ASP A 21 -1.13 -6.12 -2.29
C ASP A 21 -1.85 -4.83 -2.74
N VAL A 22 -2.41 -4.83 -3.94
CA VAL A 22 -3.02 -3.64 -4.56
C VAL A 22 -4.46 -3.95 -4.95
N TYR A 23 -5.39 -3.09 -4.55
CA TYR A 23 -6.81 -3.19 -4.91
C TYR A 23 -7.23 -2.03 -5.80
N ASP A 24 -8.09 -2.34 -6.77
CA ASP A 24 -8.65 -1.40 -7.73
C ASP A 24 -9.91 -0.75 -7.15
N LEU A 25 -9.92 0.57 -7.05
CA LEU A 25 -11.06 1.36 -6.57
C LEU A 25 -11.62 2.26 -7.68
N GLY A 26 -11.37 1.91 -8.95
CA GLY A 26 -11.81 2.69 -10.12
C GLY A 26 -10.74 3.68 -10.57
N ASP A 27 -10.89 4.95 -10.19
CA ASP A 27 -9.93 6.04 -10.49
C ASP A 27 -8.73 6.06 -9.52
N LYS A 28 -8.80 5.26 -8.45
CA LYS A 28 -7.80 5.15 -7.39
C LYS A 28 -7.32 3.71 -7.22
N LEU A 29 -6.16 3.58 -6.60
CA LEU A 29 -5.66 2.31 -6.09
C LEU A 29 -5.46 2.38 -4.58
N LEU A 30 -5.83 1.31 -3.89
CA LEU A 30 -5.41 1.07 -2.52
C LEU A 30 -4.15 0.20 -2.56
N ILE A 31 -3.03 0.75 -2.14
CA ILE A 31 -1.76 0.03 -2.07
C ILE A 31 -1.48 -0.30 -0.60
N ILE A 32 -1.28 -1.60 -0.30
CA ILE A 32 -0.95 -2.08 1.04
C ILE A 32 0.46 -2.66 1.00
N SER A 33 1.35 -2.13 1.82
CA SER A 33 2.70 -2.67 2.03
C SER A 33 2.62 -3.81 3.05
N THR A 34 2.99 -5.02 2.62
CA THR A 34 3.00 -6.20 3.49
C THR A 34 4.36 -6.35 4.19
N ASP A 35 4.40 -7.27 5.15
CA ASP A 35 5.61 -7.63 5.89
C ASP A 35 6.46 -8.68 5.14
N ARG A 36 6.01 -9.09 3.93
CA ARG A 36 6.78 -9.95 3.03
C ARG A 36 8.08 -9.26 2.61
N ILE A 37 9.12 -10.04 2.44
CA ILE A 37 10.41 -9.62 1.88
C ILE A 37 10.78 -10.57 0.75
N SER A 38 11.53 -10.09 -0.23
CA SER A 38 12.03 -10.91 -1.34
C SER A 38 13.51 -10.74 -1.51
N CYS A 39 14.20 -11.84 -1.83
CA CYS A 39 15.62 -11.87 -2.18
C CYS A 39 15.79 -12.81 -3.38
N PHE A 40 16.66 -12.44 -4.34
CA PHE A 40 16.86 -13.19 -5.59
C PHE A 40 15.54 -13.53 -6.30
N ASP A 41 14.66 -12.54 -6.43
CA ASP A 41 13.32 -12.66 -7.03
C ASP A 41 12.33 -13.62 -6.35
N VAL A 42 12.71 -14.25 -5.24
CA VAL A 42 11.86 -15.16 -4.47
C VAL A 42 11.32 -14.44 -3.23
N VAL A 43 10.02 -14.57 -2.97
CA VAL A 43 9.41 -14.12 -1.71
C VAL A 43 9.76 -15.12 -0.62
N LEU A 44 10.36 -14.65 0.48
CA LEU A 44 10.77 -15.52 1.58
C LEU A 44 9.55 -15.97 2.40
N PRO A 45 9.58 -17.19 2.99
CA PRO A 45 8.50 -17.68 3.85
C PRO A 45 8.40 -16.90 5.17
N THR A 46 9.50 -16.30 5.62
CA THR A 46 9.57 -15.47 6.82
C THR A 46 9.25 -14.01 6.49
N CYS A 47 8.53 -13.35 7.39
CA CYS A 47 8.20 -11.93 7.28
C CYS A 47 9.06 -11.10 8.22
N VAL A 48 9.21 -9.81 7.89
CA VAL A 48 9.84 -8.82 8.76
C VAL A 48 8.74 -8.01 9.43
N PRO A 49 8.48 -8.18 10.75
CA PRO A 49 7.40 -7.49 11.44
C PRO A 49 7.46 -5.97 11.25
N HIS A 50 6.30 -5.34 11.03
CA HIS A 50 6.14 -3.89 10.85
C HIS A 50 6.89 -3.27 9.66
N LYS A 51 7.55 -4.06 8.81
CA LYS A 51 8.22 -3.57 7.60
C LYS A 51 7.25 -2.79 6.71
N GLY A 52 6.02 -3.29 6.54
CA GLY A 52 5.01 -2.63 5.72
C GLY A 52 4.68 -1.22 6.21
N GLU A 53 4.62 -1.04 7.54
CA GLU A 53 4.32 0.24 8.17
C GLU A 53 5.49 1.22 7.99
N VAL A 54 6.71 0.79 8.29
CA VAL A 54 7.92 1.61 8.16
C VAL A 54 8.10 2.09 6.71
N LEU A 55 7.94 1.20 5.73
CA LEU A 55 8.10 1.55 4.31
C LEU A 55 7.00 2.48 3.80
N THR A 56 5.79 2.39 4.36
CA THR A 56 4.70 3.30 4.01
C THR A 56 4.98 4.70 4.53
N LYS A 57 5.43 4.82 5.78
CA LYS A 57 5.85 6.12 6.37
C LYS A 57 7.05 6.72 5.65
N LEU A 58 8.03 5.90 5.27
CA LEU A 58 9.18 6.35 4.48
C LEU A 58 8.76 6.85 3.09
N SER A 59 7.81 6.16 2.45
CA SER A 59 7.25 6.62 1.17
C SER A 59 6.53 7.96 1.32
N LEU A 60 5.70 8.12 2.37
CA LEU A 60 5.06 9.39 2.69
C LEU A 60 6.09 10.52 2.82
N PHE A 61 7.12 10.32 3.65
CA PHE A 61 8.19 11.31 3.84
C PHE A 61 8.75 11.77 2.50
N TRP A 62 9.12 10.85 1.61
CA TRP A 62 9.68 11.22 0.30
C TRP A 62 8.68 11.90 -0.62
N PHE A 63 7.40 11.48 -0.63
CA PHE A 63 6.35 12.15 -1.40
C PHE A 63 6.11 13.59 -0.93
N GLU A 64 6.28 13.86 0.36
CA GLU A 64 6.18 15.21 0.92
C GLU A 64 7.44 16.03 0.63
N PHE A 65 8.61 15.45 0.89
CA PHE A 65 9.91 16.09 0.72
C PHE A 65 10.21 16.51 -0.72
N THR A 66 9.63 15.82 -1.71
CA THR A 66 9.88 16.07 -3.15
C THR A 66 8.69 16.70 -3.88
N ARG A 67 7.66 17.13 -3.14
CA ARG A 67 6.38 17.58 -3.73
C ARG A 67 6.53 18.81 -4.64
N ASP A 68 7.49 19.67 -4.34
CA ASP A 68 7.84 20.88 -5.09
C ASP A 68 8.70 20.59 -6.33
N ILE A 69 9.32 19.41 -6.42
CA ILE A 69 10.17 18.99 -7.54
C ILE A 69 9.32 18.33 -8.63
N ILE A 70 8.44 17.40 -8.26
CA ILE A 70 7.62 16.64 -9.22
C ILE A 70 6.28 16.20 -8.61
N ALA A 71 5.24 16.22 -9.45
CA ALA A 71 3.96 15.66 -9.09
C ALA A 71 4.07 14.15 -8.82
N ASN A 72 3.36 13.67 -7.81
CA ASN A 72 3.30 12.25 -7.46
C ASN A 72 1.84 11.79 -7.33
N HIS A 73 1.64 10.47 -7.23
CA HIS A 73 0.30 9.87 -7.21
C HIS A 73 -0.35 9.79 -5.83
N MET A 74 0.33 10.21 -4.75
CA MET A 74 -0.13 10.01 -3.39
C MET A 74 -1.32 10.93 -3.09
N LEU A 75 -2.44 10.36 -2.61
CA LEU A 75 -3.61 11.13 -2.19
C LEU A 75 -3.63 11.28 -0.66
N THR A 76 -3.53 10.16 0.06
CA THR A 76 -3.47 10.15 1.53
C THR A 76 -2.97 8.80 2.05
N VAL A 77 -2.36 8.82 3.22
CA VAL A 77 -2.08 7.62 4.04
C VAL A 77 -2.89 7.60 5.33
N ASN A 78 -3.63 8.67 5.60
CA ASN A 78 -4.48 8.79 6.77
C ASN A 78 -5.75 7.99 6.54
N ILE A 79 -5.98 7.00 7.40
CA ILE A 79 -7.10 6.07 7.29
C ILE A 79 -8.46 6.77 7.45
N ASP A 80 -8.50 7.91 8.14
CA ASP A 80 -9.73 8.66 8.35
C ASP A 80 -10.15 9.43 7.08
N ASP A 81 -9.25 9.59 6.11
CA ASP A 81 -9.55 10.16 4.79
C ASP A 81 -9.93 9.08 3.74
N PHE A 82 -9.98 7.80 4.13
CA PHE A 82 -10.33 6.72 3.21
C PHE A 82 -11.85 6.62 3.03
N PRO A 83 -12.33 6.08 1.89
CA PRO A 83 -13.74 5.74 1.72
C PRO A 83 -14.28 4.88 2.87
N GLU A 84 -15.51 5.15 3.32
CA GLU A 84 -16.15 4.43 4.43
C GLU A 84 -16.14 2.90 4.25
N SER A 85 -16.26 2.43 3.01
CA SER A 85 -16.20 1.01 2.67
C SER A 85 -14.90 0.32 3.09
N LEU A 86 -13.80 1.07 3.26
CA LEU A 86 -12.51 0.56 3.71
C LEU A 86 -12.32 0.59 5.22
N LEU A 87 -13.15 1.33 5.97
CA LEU A 87 -12.97 1.51 7.41
C LEU A 87 -13.14 0.21 8.21
N LYS A 88 -13.93 -0.74 7.68
CA LYS A 88 -14.01 -2.11 8.23
C LYS A 88 -12.67 -2.87 8.22
N TYR A 89 -11.70 -2.42 7.43
CA TYR A 89 -10.35 -2.97 7.35
C TYR A 89 -9.30 -2.11 8.08
N LYS A 90 -9.73 -1.10 8.88
CA LYS A 90 -8.83 -0.13 9.55
C LYS A 90 -7.71 -0.80 10.34
N GLU A 91 -7.96 -1.90 11.04
CA GLU A 91 -6.92 -2.61 11.81
C GLU A 91 -5.78 -3.15 10.94
N ILE A 92 -6.07 -3.55 9.70
CA ILE A 92 -5.08 -4.06 8.75
C ILE A 92 -4.44 -2.91 7.97
N LEU A 93 -5.23 -1.91 7.58
CA LEU A 93 -4.82 -0.82 6.69
C LEU A 93 -3.97 0.24 7.38
N ASN A 94 -4.25 0.54 8.65
CA ASN A 94 -3.66 1.67 9.34
C ASN A 94 -2.12 1.60 9.36
N GLY A 95 -1.48 2.72 9.01
CA GLY A 95 -0.02 2.86 9.01
C GLY A 95 0.75 2.13 7.90
N ARG A 96 0.10 1.25 7.12
CA ARG A 96 0.76 0.44 6.07
C ARG A 96 0.12 0.50 4.69
N SER A 97 -0.87 1.36 4.52
CA SER A 97 -1.58 1.53 3.26
C SER A 97 -1.58 2.98 2.81
N MET A 98 -1.77 3.16 1.51
CA MET A 98 -1.89 4.46 0.87
C MET A 98 -3.00 4.40 -0.18
N LEU A 99 -3.80 5.46 -0.23
CA LEU A 99 -4.71 5.72 -1.33
C LEU A 99 -3.96 6.57 -2.36
N VAL A 100 -3.93 6.11 -3.61
CA VAL A 100 -3.20 6.79 -4.68
C VAL A 100 -4.08 6.97 -5.91
N LYS A 101 -3.77 7.98 -6.72
CA LYS A 101 -4.34 8.13 -8.05
C LYS A 101 -3.86 6.97 -8.93
N LYS A 102 -4.77 6.37 -9.70
CA LYS A 102 -4.39 5.36 -10.70
C LYS A 102 -3.66 6.04 -11.86
N THR A 103 -2.50 5.49 -12.22
CA THR A 103 -1.61 6.03 -13.26
C THR A 103 -1.23 4.92 -14.25
N ASN A 104 -0.72 5.31 -15.42
CA ASN A 104 -0.11 4.40 -16.38
C ASN A 104 1.41 4.40 -16.16
N PRO A 105 2.01 3.33 -15.59
CA PRO A 105 3.45 3.26 -15.40
C PRO A 105 4.18 3.25 -16.74
N ILE A 106 5.31 3.95 -16.82
CA ILE A 106 6.24 3.83 -17.95
C ILE A 106 6.93 2.44 -17.84
N PRO A 107 7.02 1.66 -18.93
CA PRO A 107 7.66 0.35 -18.94
C PRO A 107 9.14 0.37 -18.55
#